data_AF-A0A7C5NU57-F1
#
_entry.id   AF-A0A7C5NU57-F1
#
_cell.length_a   1.000
_cell.length_b   1.000
_cell.length_c   1.000
_cell.angle_alpha   90.00
_cell.angle_beta   90.00
_cell.angle_gamma   90.00
#
_symmetry.space_group_name_H-M   'P 1'
#
loop_
_entity.id
_entity.type
_entity.pdbx_description
1 polymer ?
#
loop_
_entity_poly.entity_id
_entity_poly.type
_entity_poly.pdbx_seq_one_letter_code
_entity_poly.pdbx_strand_id
1 'polypeptide(L)'
;MGDPLEKITEGKDLLGQVRNALAGFLGYWDRENRREADKLLRETIARRYEEQWDRLSALQRELAGAGELALVGELEAAALKLRTFADRVKNAAYG
;
A
#
# COMPACT_ATOMS: atom_id res chain seq x y z
N MET A 1 32.33 -8.12 -49.70
CA MET A 1 33.14 -8.58 -48.54
C MET A 1 32.74 -7.69 -47.38
N GLY A 2 31.91 -8.16 -46.45
CA GLY A 2 31.47 -7.35 -45.30
C GLY A 2 32.62 -7.21 -44.30
N ASP A 3 32.83 -5.99 -43.81
CA ASP A 3 33.94 -5.64 -42.92
C ASP A 3 33.82 -6.42 -41.58
N PRO A 4 34.83 -7.21 -41.18
CA PRO A 4 34.85 -7.89 -39.89
C PRO A 4 34.64 -6.97 -38.68
N LEU A 5 34.98 -5.68 -38.81
CA LEU A 5 34.74 -4.68 -37.77
C LEU A 5 33.25 -4.41 -37.56
N GLU A 6 32.45 -4.41 -38.63
CA GLU A 6 31.01 -4.13 -38.62
C GLU A 6 30.23 -5.21 -37.83
N LYS A 7 30.63 -6.48 -37.99
CA LYS A 7 30.10 -7.64 -37.22
C LYS A 7 30.45 -7.61 -35.73
N ILE A 8 31.60 -7.03 -35.37
CA ILE A 8 32.03 -6.91 -33.96
C ILE A 8 31.32 -5.73 -33.29
N THR A 9 31.01 -4.66 -34.04
CA THR A 9 30.19 -3.54 -33.56
C THR A 9 28.71 -3.90 -33.41
N GLU A 10 28.14 -4.72 -34.30
CA GLU A 10 26.75 -5.23 -34.18
C GLU A 10 26.54 -6.07 -32.90
N GLY A 11 27.48 -6.97 -32.59
CA GLY A 11 27.43 -7.77 -31.37
C GLY A 11 27.53 -6.94 -30.07
N LYS A 12 28.25 -5.81 -30.10
CA LYS A 12 28.29 -4.85 -29.00
C LYS A 12 26.95 -4.12 -28.83
N ASP A 13 26.25 -3.82 -29.91
CA ASP A 13 24.95 -3.15 -29.86
C ASP A 13 23.86 -4.07 -29.30
N LEU A 14 23.81 -5.35 -29.70
CA LEU A 14 22.88 -6.34 -29.13
C LEU A 14 23.09 -6.58 -27.63
N LEU A 15 24.35 -6.69 -27.18
CA LEU A 15 24.67 -6.79 -25.74
C LEU A 15 24.28 -5.52 -24.98
N GLY A 16 24.47 -4.35 -25.58
CA GLY A 16 24.02 -3.06 -25.04
C GLY A 16 22.49 -2.98 -24.90
N GLN A 17 21.75 -3.41 -25.91
CA GLN A 17 20.29 -3.44 -25.92
C GLN A 17 19.75 -4.39 -24.84
N VAL A 18 20.31 -5.59 -24.70
CA VAL A 18 19.95 -6.54 -23.64
C VAL A 18 20.24 -5.97 -22.24
N ARG A 19 21.40 -5.32 -22.06
CA ARG A 19 21.74 -4.65 -20.79
C ARG A 19 20.75 -3.55 -20.45
N ASN A 20 20.35 -2.73 -21.42
CA ASN A 20 19.38 -1.65 -21.21
C ASN A 20 17.98 -2.20 -20.89
N ALA A 21 17.56 -3.26 -21.57
CA ALA A 21 16.29 -3.94 -21.30
C ALA A 21 16.27 -4.57 -19.89
N LEU A 22 17.35 -5.24 -19.49
CA LEU A 22 17.50 -5.79 -18.14
C LEU A 22 17.51 -4.70 -17.07
N ALA A 23 18.23 -3.59 -17.28
CA ALA A 23 18.22 -2.47 -16.35
C ALA A 23 16.82 -1.83 -16.23
N GLY A 24 16.10 -1.67 -17.35
CA GLY A 24 14.72 -1.19 -17.37
C GLY A 24 13.75 -2.14 -16.65
N PHE A 25 13.92 -3.45 -16.85
CA PHE A 25 13.16 -4.49 -16.15
C PHE A 25 13.43 -4.48 -14.65
N LEU A 26 14.70 -4.40 -14.22
CA LEU A 26 15.07 -4.30 -12.80
C LEU A 26 14.49 -3.03 -12.16
N GLY A 27 14.55 -1.89 -12.85
CA GLY A 27 13.93 -0.66 -12.37
C GLY A 27 12.39 -0.69 -12.34
N TYR A 28 11.75 -1.50 -13.20
CA TYR A 28 10.32 -1.77 -13.11
C TYR A 28 9.99 -2.66 -11.92
N TRP A 29 10.76 -3.73 -11.72
CA TRP A 29 10.64 -4.64 -10.58
C TRP A 29 10.79 -3.92 -9.24
N ASP A 30 11.77 -3.02 -9.11
CA ASP A 30 11.95 -2.21 -7.91
C ASP A 30 10.78 -1.25 -7.65
N ARG A 31 10.16 -0.70 -8.71
CA ARG A 31 8.96 0.14 -8.58
C ARG A 31 7.75 -0.67 -8.13
N GLU A 32 7.59 -1.87 -8.67
CA GLU A 32 6.49 -2.76 -8.28
C GLU A 32 6.65 -3.23 -6.83
N ASN A 33 7.86 -3.64 -6.42
CA ASN A 33 8.15 -3.96 -5.02
C ASN A 33 7.88 -2.79 -4.06
N ARG A 34 8.19 -1.55 -4.46
CA ARG A 34 7.86 -0.36 -3.65
C ARG A 34 6.35 -0.15 -3.53
N ARG A 35 5.59 -0.39 -4.60
CA ARG A 35 4.11 -0.32 -4.58
C ARG A 35 3.50 -1.39 -3.69
N GLU A 36 4.01 -2.61 -3.76
CA GLU A 36 3.58 -3.70 -2.88
C GLU A 36 3.91 -3.42 -1.40
N ALA A 37 5.11 -2.90 -1.12
CA ALA A 37 5.50 -2.51 0.23
C ALA A 37 4.62 -1.39 0.79
N ASP A 38 4.33 -0.35 0.00
CA ASP A 38 3.40 0.72 0.38
C ASP A 38 1.97 0.19 0.61
N LYS A 39 1.49 -0.70 -0.26
CA LYS A 39 0.20 -1.37 -0.09
C LYS A 39 0.13 -2.12 1.24
N LEU A 40 1.11 -2.96 1.53
CA LEU A 40 1.19 -3.74 2.75
C LEU A 40 1.23 -2.84 4.00
N LEU A 41 1.98 -1.73 3.93
CA LEU A 41 2.04 -0.75 5.00
C LEU A 41 0.66 -0.12 5.25
N ARG A 42 -0.03 0.33 4.19
CA ARG A 42 -1.37 0.94 4.29
C ARG A 42 -2.41 -0.04 4.82
N GLU A 43 -2.42 -1.29 4.31
CA GLU A 43 -3.30 -2.34 4.82
C GLU A 43 -3.03 -2.63 6.30
N THR A 44 -1.75 -2.66 6.70
CA THR A 44 -1.37 -2.87 8.11
C THR A 44 -1.82 -1.73 9.00
N ILE A 45 -1.66 -0.48 8.56
CA ILE A 45 -2.14 0.70 9.29
C ILE A 45 -3.66 0.64 9.41
N ALA A 46 -4.38 0.46 8.30
CA ALA A 46 -5.85 0.40 8.30
C ALA A 46 -6.36 -0.68 9.27
N ARG A 47 -5.81 -1.90 9.20
CA ARG A 47 -6.17 -3.00 10.10
C ARG A 47 -5.99 -2.64 11.57
N ARG A 48 -4.87 -2.00 11.94
CA ARG A 48 -4.64 -1.59 13.35
C ARG A 48 -5.66 -0.58 13.86
N TYR A 49 -6.14 0.32 13.00
CA TYR A 49 -7.18 1.27 13.36
C TYR A 49 -8.58 0.63 13.37
N GLU A 50 -8.87 -0.31 12.45
CA GLU A 50 -10.06 -1.17 12.50
C GLU A 50 -10.11 -1.93 13.84
N GLU A 51 -9.00 -2.51 14.30
CA GLU A 51 -8.92 -3.19 15.61
C GLU A 51 -9.25 -2.26 16.79
N GLN A 52 -8.82 -0.99 16.75
CA GLN A 52 -9.18 -0.03 17.80
C GLN A 52 -10.65 0.39 17.72
N TRP A 53 -11.18 0.54 16.50
CA TRP A 53 -12.59 0.81 16.27
C TRP A 53 -13.48 -0.34 16.77
N ASP A 54 -13.07 -1.60 16.55
CA ASP A 54 -13.78 -2.78 17.05
C ASP A 54 -13.83 -2.82 18.58
N ARG A 55 -12.70 -2.54 19.24
CA ARG A 55 -12.63 -2.43 20.71
C ARG A 55 -13.54 -1.34 21.24
N LEU A 56 -13.52 -0.17 20.60
CA LEU A 56 -14.38 0.94 20.99
C LEU A 56 -15.87 0.62 20.77
N SER A 57 -16.19 -0.05 19.66
CA SER A 57 -17.55 -0.50 19.35
C SER A 57 -18.05 -1.54 20.37
N ALA A 58 -17.17 -2.44 20.84
CA ALA A 58 -17.50 -3.38 21.89
C ALA A 58 -17.85 -2.65 23.20
N LEU A 59 -17.03 -1.66 23.61
CA LEU A 59 -17.29 -0.83 24.78
C LEU A 59 -18.62 -0.06 24.65
N GLN A 60 -18.92 0.50 23.47
CA GLN A 60 -20.20 1.18 23.23
C GLN A 60 -21.40 0.23 23.39
N ARG A 61 -21.28 -1.05 23.01
CA ARG A 61 -22.33 -2.06 23.23
C ARG A 61 -22.51 -2.39 24.70
N GLU A 62 -21.42 -2.49 25.46
CA GLU A 62 -21.48 -2.71 26.91
C GLU A 62 -22.18 -1.54 27.61
N LEU A 63 -21.80 -0.30 27.28
CA LEU A 63 -22.44 0.91 27.81
C LEU A 63 -23.92 1.00 27.44
N ALA A 64 -24.28 0.70 26.19
CA ALA A 64 -25.65 0.66 25.74
C ALA A 64 -26.48 -0.39 26.52
N GLY A 65 -25.90 -1.58 26.74
CA GLY A 65 -26.50 -2.63 27.55
C GLY A 65 -26.70 -2.24 29.02
N ALA A 66 -25.81 -1.40 29.57
CA ALA A 66 -25.92 -0.83 30.91
C ALA A 66 -26.87 0.37 31.01
N GLY A 67 -27.41 0.87 29.90
CA GLY A 67 -28.28 2.06 29.86
C GLY A 67 -27.52 3.40 29.86
N GLU A 68 -26.20 3.38 29.76
CA GLU A 68 -25.31 4.55 29.81
C GLU A 68 -25.23 5.28 28.46
N LEU A 69 -26.38 5.67 27.89
CA LEU A 69 -26.48 6.22 26.54
C LEU A 69 -25.74 7.56 26.34
N ALA A 70 -25.58 8.35 27.40
CA ALA A 70 -24.79 9.58 27.35
C ALA A 70 -23.32 9.29 27.00
N LEU A 71 -22.72 8.28 27.64
CA LEU A 71 -21.35 7.86 27.39
C LEU A 71 -21.20 7.23 26.00
N VAL A 72 -22.22 6.52 25.50
CA VAL A 72 -22.23 6.02 24.11
C VAL A 72 -22.10 7.16 23.12
N GLY A 73 -22.86 8.24 23.32
CA GLY A 73 -22.83 9.45 22.49
C GLY A 73 -21.47 10.15 22.54
N GLU A 74 -20.83 10.24 23.72
CA GLU A 74 -19.49 10.81 23.85
C GLU A 74 -18.43 10.04 23.04
N LEU A 75 -18.56 8.71 22.96
CA LEU A 75 -17.62 7.85 22.23
C LEU A 75 -17.87 7.80 20.71
N GLU A 76 -19.05 8.19 20.24
CA GLU A 76 -19.45 8.06 18.83
C GLU A 76 -18.53 8.88 17.90
N ALA A 77 -18.17 10.09 18.30
CA ALA A 77 -17.28 10.94 17.52
C ALA A 77 -15.88 10.33 17.35
N ALA A 78 -15.38 9.63 18.38
CA ALA A 78 -14.09 8.93 18.32
C ALA A 78 -14.18 7.70 17.41
N ALA A 79 -15.25 6.90 17.53
CA ALA A 79 -15.49 5.74 16.68
C ALA A 79 -15.56 6.12 15.20
N LEU A 80 -16.29 7.20 14.88
CA LEU A 80 -16.42 7.69 13.51
C LEU A 80 -15.06 8.12 12.94
N LYS A 81 -14.22 8.79 13.74
CA LYS A 81 -12.87 9.22 13.31
C LYS A 81 -11.96 8.03 13.02
N LEU A 82 -11.95 7.02 13.89
CA LEU A 82 -11.14 5.81 13.70
C LEU A 82 -11.54 5.07 12.41
N ARG A 83 -12.84 4.85 12.23
CA ARG A 83 -13.38 4.22 11.01
C ARG A 83 -13.04 5.02 9.75
N THR A 84 -13.31 6.32 9.77
CA THR A 84 -13.03 7.21 8.63
C THR A 84 -11.55 7.21 8.26
N PHE A 85 -10.67 7.19 9.26
CA PHE A 85 -9.22 7.14 9.03
C PHE A 85 -8.81 5.80 8.40
N ALA A 86 -9.26 4.67 8.97
CA ALA A 86 -8.97 3.35 8.43
C ALA A 86 -9.43 3.22 6.97
N ASP A 87 -10.66 3.65 6.67
CA ASP A 87 -11.24 3.63 5.33
C ASP A 87 -10.43 4.49 4.35
N ARG A 88 -9.96 5.67 4.76
CA ARG A 88 -9.15 6.54 3.90
C ARG A 88 -7.77 5.95 3.61
N VAL A 89 -7.11 5.37 4.60
CA VAL A 89 -5.79 4.76 4.40
C VAL A 89 -5.89 3.54 3.50
N LYS A 90 -6.90 2.70 3.71
CA LYS A 90 -7.16 1.49 2.92
C LYS A 90 -7.47 1.79 1.46
N ASN A 91 -8.27 2.83 1.21
CA ASN A 91 -8.77 3.16 -0.13
C ASN A 91 -8.02 4.29 -0.83
N ALA A 92 -6.89 4.77 -0.27
CA ALA A 92 -6.06 5.77 -0.93
C ALA A 92 -5.59 5.27 -2.31
N ALA A 93 -5.72 6.11 -3.34
CA ALA A 93 -5.31 5.77 -4.70
C ALA A 93 -3.80 5.42 -4.75
N TYR A 94 -3.45 4.43 -5.58
CA TYR A 94 -2.06 4.07 -5.83
C TYR A 94 -1.41 5.14 -6.73
N GLY A 95 -0.27 5.68 -6.28
CA GLY A 95 0.59 6.56 -7.08
C GLY A 95 1.46 5.81 -8.09
#